data_AF-A0AAN6MB15-F1
#
_entry.id   AF-A0AAN6MB15-F1
#
_cell.length_a   1.000
_cell.length_b   1.000
_cell.length_c   1.000
_cell.angle_alpha   90.00
_cell.angle_beta   90.00
_cell.angle_gamma   90.00
#
_symmetry.space_group_name_H-M   'P 1'
#
loop_
_entity.id
_entity.type
_entity.pdbx_description
1 polymer ?
#
loop_
_entity_poly.entity_id
_entity_poly.type
_entity_poly.pdbx_seq_one_letter_code
_entity_poly.pdbx_strand_id
1 'polypeptide(L)'
;MALVSELDALSARLAKTARGIEGGTMLQIVGTPVELMYRMMRDLAHMTAIRLFLKWNVFDHIPAEDGSAISYAAISDRVGAEEGLIARLGRALVSYGTLRQGPGDGVMHTDFSLSLLAEPLARALIEATLDTHLTALATLPQYFASVGLVEPPNPLQSPLAFAENRLGTSVFEIVHGDLARRAAFMAAMGAFEAELPALAGGYDLSWAVEQAAREKGRVLVVDVGGGKGQALVSIFRDVPALPKERCVLQDLPEVVEAAKKEGKKELEGVRMQEVDMHTGQPEKG
;
A
#
# COMPACT_ATOMS: atom_id res chain seq x y z
N MET A 1 4.04 46.41 -19.54
CA MET A 1 5.22 46.42 -18.64
C MET A 1 5.12 45.39 -17.52
N ALA A 2 4.01 45.29 -16.76
CA ALA A 2 3.86 44.33 -15.67
C ALA A 2 3.99 42.85 -16.10
N LEU A 3 3.31 42.45 -17.18
CA LEU A 3 3.32 41.06 -17.69
C LEU A 3 4.72 40.60 -18.14
N VAL A 4 5.51 41.52 -18.71
CA VAL A 4 6.90 41.25 -19.14
C VAL A 4 7.78 41.09 -17.91
N SER A 5 7.59 41.91 -16.88
CA SER A 5 8.35 41.77 -15.62
C SER A 5 8.02 40.48 -14.85
N GLU A 6 6.78 40.00 -14.92
CA GLU A 6 6.40 38.70 -14.34
C GLU A 6 7.00 37.53 -15.13
N LEU A 7 7.05 37.62 -16.47
CA LEU A 7 7.69 36.62 -17.32
C LEU A 7 9.20 36.56 -17.08
N ASP A 8 9.85 37.72 -16.94
CA ASP A 8 11.28 37.82 -16.66
C ASP A 8 11.62 37.30 -15.26
N ALA A 9 10.76 37.57 -14.26
CA ALA A 9 10.89 37.02 -12.92
C ALA A 9 10.70 35.50 -12.89
N LEU A 10 9.76 34.97 -13.66
CA LEU A 10 9.54 33.52 -13.81
C LEU A 10 10.73 32.85 -14.50
N SER A 11 11.25 33.47 -15.56
CA SER A 11 12.42 32.99 -16.31
C SER A 11 13.69 33.00 -15.45
N ALA A 12 13.91 34.04 -14.66
CA ALA A 12 15.01 34.13 -13.72
C ALA A 12 14.92 33.09 -12.58
N ARG A 13 13.70 32.79 -12.09
CA ARG A 13 13.46 31.72 -11.13
C ARG A 13 13.78 30.36 -11.74
N LEU A 14 13.28 30.06 -12.94
CA LEU A 14 13.57 28.82 -13.67
C LEU A 14 15.08 28.62 -13.91
N ALA A 15 15.79 29.67 -14.31
CA ALA A 15 17.24 29.63 -14.58
C ALA A 15 18.12 29.52 -13.32
N LYS A 16 17.61 29.95 -12.15
CA LYS A 16 18.27 29.75 -10.85
C LYS A 16 18.04 28.33 -10.32
N THR A 17 16.86 27.75 -10.58
CA THR A 17 16.49 26.40 -10.14
C THR A 17 17.11 25.31 -11.02
N ALA A 18 17.25 25.53 -12.32
CA ALA A 18 17.90 24.58 -13.26
C ALA A 18 19.39 24.33 -12.94
N ARG A 19 20.04 25.21 -12.17
CA ARG A 19 21.44 25.07 -11.75
C ARG A 19 21.61 24.37 -10.40
N GLY A 20 20.54 23.94 -9.74
CA GLY A 20 20.61 23.44 -8.36
C GLY A 20 19.90 22.13 -8.05
N ILE A 21 19.12 21.52 -8.95
CA ILE A 21 18.31 20.35 -8.59
C ILE A 21 18.27 19.32 -9.72
N GLU A 22 19.03 18.24 -9.55
CA GLU A 22 18.73 16.95 -10.15
C GLU A 22 17.36 16.47 -9.59
N GLY A 23 16.33 16.37 -10.43
CA GLY A 23 15.15 15.54 -10.13
C GLY A 23 13.90 16.18 -9.51
N GLY A 24 13.70 17.50 -9.52
CA GLY A 24 12.46 18.12 -9.01
C GLY A 24 11.29 18.11 -10.01
N THR A 25 10.06 17.84 -9.54
CA THR A 25 8.83 18.01 -10.35
C THR A 25 8.59 19.49 -10.70
N MET A 26 7.90 19.79 -11.80
CA MET A 26 7.61 21.18 -12.24
C MET A 26 6.97 22.04 -11.13
N LEU A 27 6.12 21.43 -10.30
CA LEU A 27 5.52 22.09 -9.14
C LEU A 27 6.52 22.44 -8.03
N GLN A 28 7.53 21.59 -7.78
CA GLN A 28 8.61 21.90 -6.83
C GLN A 28 9.53 23.01 -7.36
N ILE A 29 9.63 23.16 -8.68
CA ILE A 29 10.45 24.18 -9.33
C ILE A 29 9.79 25.56 -9.28
N VAL A 30 8.45 25.62 -9.38
CA VAL A 30 7.69 26.87 -9.48
C VAL A 30 7.18 27.37 -8.12
N GLY A 31 6.89 26.49 -7.17
CA GLY A 31 6.37 26.86 -5.86
C GLY A 31 7.39 27.61 -4.97
N THR A 32 6.91 28.55 -4.17
CA THR A 32 7.68 29.11 -3.06
C THR A 32 7.81 28.09 -1.92
N PRO A 33 8.82 28.19 -1.03
CA PRO A 33 8.98 27.24 0.09
C PRO A 33 7.73 27.12 0.97
N VAL A 34 7.03 28.23 1.21
CA VAL A 34 5.80 28.26 2.01
C VAL A 34 4.64 27.56 1.30
N GLU A 35 4.51 27.72 -0.03
CA GLU A 35 3.50 26.99 -0.81
C GLU A 35 3.75 25.49 -0.82
N LEU A 36 5.01 25.06 -0.83
CA LEU A 36 5.39 23.64 -0.71
C LEU A 36 5.02 23.09 0.68
N MET A 37 5.23 23.85 1.75
CA MET A 37 4.79 23.45 3.10
C MET A 37 3.27 23.32 3.19
N TYR A 38 2.53 24.32 2.69
CA TYR A 38 1.06 24.25 2.67
C TYR A 38 0.57 23.09 1.83
N ARG A 39 1.27 22.73 0.74
CA ARG A 39 0.97 21.55 -0.05
C ARG A 39 1.11 20.27 0.76
N MET A 40 2.19 20.08 1.52
CA MET A 40 2.35 18.87 2.34
C MET A 40 1.19 18.70 3.34
N MET A 41 0.78 19.79 3.99
CA MET A 41 -0.37 19.77 4.91
C MET A 41 -1.68 19.45 4.19
N ARG A 42 -1.85 20.01 2.99
CA ARG A 42 -2.99 19.80 2.11
C ARG A 42 -3.10 18.36 1.63
N ASP A 43 -1.99 17.76 1.19
CA ASP A 43 -1.92 16.38 0.73
C ASP A 43 -2.27 15.40 1.87
N LEU A 44 -1.86 15.69 3.11
CA LEU A 44 -2.26 14.90 4.28
C LEU A 44 -3.77 14.97 4.54
N ALA A 45 -4.36 16.16 4.47
CA ALA A 45 -5.81 16.34 4.63
C ALA A 45 -6.60 15.65 3.50
N HIS A 46 -6.08 15.69 2.27
CA HIS A 46 -6.64 15.02 1.11
C HIS A 46 -6.66 13.50 1.29
N MET A 47 -5.52 12.90 1.64
CA MET A 47 -5.42 11.47 1.92
C MET A 47 -6.37 11.03 3.05
N THR A 48 -6.52 11.85 4.09
CA THR A 48 -7.46 11.61 5.20
C THR A 48 -8.91 11.61 4.72
N ALA A 49 -9.29 12.55 3.85
CA ALA A 49 -10.64 12.58 3.28
C ALA A 49 -10.95 11.33 2.44
N ILE A 50 -9.97 10.83 1.66
CA ILE A 50 -10.12 9.58 0.89
C ILE A 50 -10.33 8.40 1.84
N ARG A 51 -9.49 8.26 2.87
CA ARG A 51 -9.61 7.17 3.85
C ARG A 51 -10.96 7.14 4.53
N LEU A 52 -11.52 8.30 4.90
CA LEU A 52 -12.84 8.40 5.52
C LEU A 52 -13.95 7.98 4.55
N PHE A 53 -13.89 8.42 3.29
CA PHE A 53 -14.86 8.00 2.27
C PHE A 53 -14.79 6.49 2.01
N LEU A 54 -13.61 5.88 2.01
CA LEU A 54 -13.45 4.42 1.97
C LEU A 54 -14.01 3.74 3.22
N LYS A 55 -13.73 4.30 4.42
CA LYS A 55 -14.19 3.73 5.70
C LYS A 55 -15.71 3.69 5.82
N TRP A 56 -16.37 4.71 5.30
CA TRP A 56 -17.82 4.87 5.36
C TRP A 56 -18.53 4.38 4.10
N ASN A 57 -17.80 3.71 3.19
CA ASN A 57 -18.31 3.23 1.91
C ASN A 57 -19.04 4.31 1.09
N VAL A 58 -18.59 5.56 1.22
CA VAL A 58 -19.21 6.70 0.51
C VAL A 58 -18.97 6.58 -0.99
N PHE A 59 -17.76 6.15 -1.40
CA PHE A 59 -17.45 5.94 -2.82
C PHE A 59 -18.40 4.90 -3.44
N ASP A 60 -18.75 3.82 -2.74
CA ASP A 60 -19.65 2.78 -3.23
C ASP A 60 -21.09 3.28 -3.50
N HIS A 61 -21.47 4.43 -2.95
CA HIS A 61 -22.79 5.03 -3.15
C HIS A 61 -22.84 6.05 -4.28
N ILE A 62 -21.70 6.44 -4.86
CA ILE A 62 -21.62 7.31 -6.02
C ILE A 62 -21.84 6.45 -7.28
N PRO A 63 -22.75 6.83 -8.20
CA PRO A 63 -22.95 6.08 -9.43
C PRO A 63 -21.65 5.95 -10.25
N ALA A 64 -21.35 4.75 -10.72
CA ALA A 64 -20.14 4.47 -11.50
C ALA A 64 -20.28 4.86 -12.97
N GLU A 65 -21.52 5.01 -13.47
CA GLU A 65 -21.80 5.42 -14.85
C GLU A 65 -21.33 6.86 -15.08
N ASP A 66 -20.54 7.07 -16.15
CA ASP A 66 -20.03 8.40 -16.47
C ASP A 66 -21.17 9.41 -16.67
N GLY A 67 -20.96 10.62 -16.14
CA GLY A 67 -21.96 11.69 -16.11
C GLY A 67 -23.11 11.52 -15.11
N SER A 68 -23.15 10.43 -14.33
CA SER A 68 -24.19 10.21 -13.32
C SER A 68 -23.78 10.81 -11.97
N ALA A 69 -24.61 11.71 -11.43
CA ALA A 69 -24.36 12.42 -10.18
C ALA A 69 -25.31 12.00 -9.06
N ILE A 70 -24.85 12.14 -7.82
CA ILE A 70 -25.65 11.97 -6.60
C ILE A 70 -25.44 13.17 -5.66
N SER A 71 -26.49 13.63 -4.98
CA SER A 71 -26.40 14.72 -4.01
C SER A 71 -25.75 14.27 -2.70
N TYR A 72 -25.13 15.21 -1.98
CA TYR A 72 -24.61 14.92 -0.65
C TYR A 72 -25.70 14.48 0.32
N ALA A 73 -26.90 15.05 0.24
CA ALA A 73 -28.04 14.63 1.05
C ALA A 73 -28.37 13.15 0.84
N ALA A 74 -28.46 12.70 -0.42
CA ALA A 74 -28.76 11.31 -0.74
C ALA A 74 -27.65 10.34 -0.31
N ILE A 75 -26.38 10.75 -0.40
CA ILE A 75 -25.27 9.96 0.18
C ILE A 75 -25.44 9.89 1.70
N SER A 76 -25.71 11.02 2.36
CA SER A 76 -25.86 11.15 3.80
C SER A 76 -26.90 10.18 4.36
N ASP A 77 -28.05 10.09 3.70
CA ASP A 77 -29.14 9.18 4.06
C ASP A 77 -28.72 7.70 3.96
N ARG A 78 -27.89 7.35 2.97
CA ARG A 78 -27.41 5.97 2.76
C ARG A 78 -26.38 5.54 3.80
N VAL A 79 -25.48 6.45 4.20
CA VAL A 79 -24.39 6.13 5.14
C VAL A 79 -24.73 6.48 6.60
N GLY A 80 -25.86 7.14 6.85
CA GLY A 80 -26.28 7.57 8.18
C GLY A 80 -25.36 8.63 8.80
N ALA A 81 -24.91 9.59 7.98
CA ALA A 81 -24.02 10.69 8.42
C ALA A 81 -24.74 12.05 8.36
N GLU A 82 -24.10 13.08 8.90
CA GLU A 82 -24.55 14.47 8.71
C GLU A 82 -24.14 14.98 7.32
N GLU A 83 -25.08 15.62 6.61
CA GLU A 83 -24.85 16.10 5.23
C GLU A 83 -23.67 17.06 5.17
N GLY A 84 -23.58 18.00 6.13
CA GLY A 84 -22.50 18.98 6.19
C GLY A 84 -21.11 18.35 6.32
N LEU A 85 -21.00 17.20 7.00
CA LEU A 85 -19.74 16.46 7.12
C LEU A 85 -19.34 15.84 5.77
N ILE A 86 -20.25 15.13 5.12
CA ILE A 86 -20.00 14.49 3.81
C ILE A 86 -19.72 15.56 2.76
N ALA A 87 -20.51 16.64 2.72
CA ALA A 87 -20.33 17.74 1.79
C ALA A 87 -18.97 18.44 1.98
N ARG A 88 -18.51 18.65 3.22
CA ARG A 88 -17.21 19.31 3.47
C ARG A 88 -16.04 18.46 2.99
N LEU A 89 -16.06 17.16 3.26
CA LEU A 89 -15.03 16.23 2.81
C LEU A 89 -15.10 16.01 1.29
N GLY A 90 -16.30 15.84 0.74
CA GLY A 90 -16.52 15.69 -0.69
C GLY A 90 -16.06 16.89 -1.50
N ARG A 91 -16.35 18.12 -1.05
CA ARG A 91 -15.86 19.34 -1.69
C ARG A 91 -14.33 19.44 -1.66
N ALA A 92 -13.70 18.98 -0.58
CA ALA A 92 -12.24 18.85 -0.56
C ALA A 92 -11.80 17.85 -1.64
N LEU A 93 -12.36 16.64 -1.71
CA LEU A 93 -12.03 15.65 -2.75
C LEU A 93 -12.27 16.17 -4.19
N VAL A 94 -13.30 16.99 -4.40
CA VAL A 94 -13.54 17.68 -5.68
C VAL A 94 -12.42 18.66 -5.99
N SER A 95 -11.96 19.45 -5.01
CA SER A 95 -10.86 20.40 -5.21
C SER A 95 -9.50 19.77 -5.56
N TYR A 96 -9.29 18.51 -5.16
CA TYR A 96 -8.10 17.72 -5.55
C TYR A 96 -8.32 16.87 -6.82
N GLY A 97 -9.51 16.93 -7.42
CA GLY A 97 -9.84 16.12 -8.60
C GLY A 97 -10.01 14.62 -8.32
N THR A 98 -10.16 14.21 -7.06
CA THR A 98 -10.54 12.83 -6.72
C THR A 98 -11.99 12.57 -7.08
N LEU A 99 -12.87 13.54 -6.83
CA LEU A 99 -14.25 13.52 -7.31
C LEU A 99 -14.45 14.64 -8.32
N ARG A 100 -15.51 14.54 -9.13
CA ARG A 100 -15.93 15.60 -10.04
C ARG A 100 -17.18 16.27 -9.51
N GLN A 101 -17.26 17.59 -9.64
CA GLN A 101 -18.47 18.36 -9.33
C GLN A 101 -19.58 17.96 -10.31
N GLY A 102 -20.71 17.44 -9.78
CA GLY A 102 -21.93 17.20 -10.53
C GLY A 102 -22.83 18.44 -10.60
N PRO A 103 -23.96 18.36 -11.32
CA PRO A 103 -24.96 19.41 -11.33
C PRO A 103 -25.46 19.74 -9.91
N GLY A 104 -25.65 21.03 -9.62
CA GLY A 104 -26.06 21.49 -8.29
C GLY A 104 -25.01 21.21 -7.23
N ASP A 105 -25.44 20.63 -6.12
CA ASP A 105 -24.62 20.14 -5.00
C ASP A 105 -24.21 18.66 -5.15
N GLY A 106 -24.37 18.08 -6.34
CA GLY A 106 -24.04 16.70 -6.63
C GLY A 106 -22.54 16.42 -6.81
N VAL A 107 -22.18 15.14 -6.71
CA VAL A 107 -20.83 14.62 -6.99
C VAL A 107 -20.87 13.45 -7.94
N MET A 108 -19.79 13.28 -8.68
CA MET A 108 -19.57 12.18 -9.62
C MET A 108 -18.18 11.58 -9.40
N HIS A 109 -18.02 10.34 -9.83
CA HIS A 109 -16.72 9.70 -9.88
C HIS A 109 -15.77 10.36 -10.90
N THR A 110 -14.47 10.20 -10.65
CA THR A 110 -13.38 10.28 -11.63
C THR A 110 -12.73 8.90 -11.78
N ASP A 111 -11.91 8.71 -12.82
CA ASP A 111 -11.11 7.50 -13.01
C ASP A 111 -10.30 7.14 -11.75
N PHE A 112 -9.72 8.13 -11.07
CA PHE A 112 -8.98 7.91 -9.83
C PHE A 112 -9.88 7.40 -8.69
N SER A 113 -11.05 8.00 -8.46
CA SER A 113 -11.95 7.49 -7.43
C SER A 113 -12.55 6.12 -7.77
N LEU A 114 -12.69 5.79 -9.07
CA LEU A 114 -13.11 4.46 -9.50
C LEU A 114 -11.99 3.44 -9.28
N SER A 115 -10.73 3.82 -9.50
CA SER A 115 -9.60 2.93 -9.21
C SER A 115 -9.50 2.59 -7.72
N LEU A 116 -9.89 3.50 -6.81
CA LEU A 116 -9.99 3.19 -5.38
C LEU A 116 -11.02 2.09 -5.04
N LEU A 117 -12.01 1.86 -5.91
CA LEU A 117 -13.00 0.78 -5.78
C LEU A 117 -12.56 -0.49 -6.53
N ALA A 118 -11.93 -0.33 -7.69
CA ALA A 118 -11.58 -1.41 -8.59
C ALA A 118 -10.23 -2.07 -8.25
N GLU A 119 -9.27 -1.32 -7.72
CA GLU A 119 -7.89 -1.74 -7.49
C GLU A 119 -7.63 -1.99 -6.00
N PRO A 120 -7.45 -3.26 -5.57
CA PRO A 120 -7.18 -3.58 -4.17
C PRO A 120 -5.94 -2.89 -3.61
N LEU A 121 -4.90 -2.65 -4.43
CA LEU A 121 -3.67 -2.01 -3.97
C LEU A 121 -3.89 -0.55 -3.57
N ALA A 122 -4.57 0.24 -4.40
CA ALA A 122 -4.77 1.66 -4.14
C ALA A 122 -5.51 1.88 -2.82
N ARG A 123 -6.56 1.10 -2.57
CA ARG A 123 -7.27 1.08 -1.28
C ARG A 123 -6.36 0.66 -0.13
N ALA A 124 -5.66 -0.45 -0.28
CA ALA A 124 -4.84 -1.02 0.79
C ALA A 124 -3.66 -0.10 1.17
N LEU A 125 -3.08 0.61 0.21
CA LEU A 125 -2.05 1.63 0.44
C LEU A 125 -2.54 2.76 1.34
N ILE A 126 -3.73 3.30 1.06
CA ILE A 126 -4.30 4.41 1.83
C ILE A 126 -4.64 3.94 3.25
N GLU A 127 -5.24 2.77 3.39
CA GLU A 127 -5.57 2.19 4.70
C GLU A 127 -4.31 1.90 5.53
N ALA A 128 -3.32 1.18 4.97
CA ALA A 128 -2.07 0.87 5.67
C ALA A 128 -1.25 2.11 6.03
N THR A 129 -1.28 3.14 5.18
CA THR A 129 -0.57 4.39 5.42
C THR A 129 -1.18 5.14 6.60
N LEU A 130 -2.50 5.34 6.62
CA LEU A 130 -3.12 6.14 7.68
C LEU A 130 -3.35 5.39 8.98
N ASP A 131 -3.74 4.12 8.91
CA ASP A 131 -4.15 3.38 10.10
C ASP A 131 -2.94 2.85 10.88
N THR A 132 -1.81 2.60 10.22
CA THR A 132 -0.60 2.02 10.82
C THR A 132 0.61 2.95 10.72
N HIS A 133 1.04 3.32 9.52
CA HIS A 133 2.29 4.06 9.34
C HIS A 133 2.25 5.47 9.93
N LEU A 134 1.20 6.25 9.64
CA LEU A 134 1.11 7.63 10.09
C LEU A 134 1.07 7.73 11.62
N THR A 135 0.40 6.77 12.28
CA THR A 135 0.40 6.64 13.75
C THR A 135 1.82 6.54 14.30
N ALA A 136 2.66 5.69 13.71
CA ALA A 136 4.07 5.58 14.11
C ALA A 136 4.86 6.86 13.78
N LEU A 137 4.72 7.39 12.55
CA LEU A 137 5.47 8.56 12.10
C LEU A 137 5.17 9.82 12.93
N ALA A 138 3.90 10.06 13.25
CA ALA A 138 3.48 11.23 14.03
C ALA A 138 4.02 11.23 15.46
N THR A 139 4.42 10.06 15.99
CA THR A 139 4.96 9.90 17.35
C THR A 139 6.49 9.82 17.39
N LEU A 140 7.17 9.81 16.24
CA LEU A 140 8.64 9.74 16.17
C LEU A 140 9.35 10.80 17.02
N PRO A 141 8.93 12.08 17.04
CA PRO A 141 9.57 13.08 17.90
C PRO A 141 9.51 12.71 19.38
N GLN A 142 8.36 12.22 19.86
CA GLN A 142 8.15 11.78 21.25
C GLN A 142 8.93 10.49 21.55
N TYR A 143 8.96 9.57 20.59
CA TYR A 143 9.74 8.34 20.68
C TYR A 143 11.23 8.65 20.90
N PHE A 144 11.84 9.45 20.02
CA PHE A 144 13.26 9.81 20.14
C PHE A 144 13.57 10.73 21.34
N ALA A 145 12.59 11.49 21.83
CA ALA A 145 12.73 12.18 23.11
C ALA A 145 12.81 11.20 24.30
N SER A 146 12.18 10.02 24.20
CA SER A 146 12.15 9.01 25.26
C SER A 146 13.34 8.03 25.24
N VAL A 147 13.81 7.67 24.04
CA VAL A 147 14.88 6.66 23.86
C VAL A 147 16.25 7.28 23.49
N GLY A 148 16.29 8.58 23.14
CA GLY A 148 17.46 9.25 22.62
C GLY A 148 17.65 9.06 21.11
N LEU A 149 18.66 9.73 20.53
CA LEU A 149 18.98 9.64 19.09
C LEU A 149 19.78 8.38 18.76
N VAL A 150 19.20 7.22 19.05
CA VAL A 150 19.80 5.91 18.80
C VAL A 150 18.86 5.06 17.96
N GLU A 151 19.45 4.16 17.17
CA GLU A 151 18.68 3.18 16.41
C GLU A 151 17.95 2.23 17.37
N PRO A 152 16.69 1.85 17.09
CA PRO A 152 15.99 0.84 17.87
C PRO A 152 16.81 -0.48 17.86
N PRO A 153 17.20 -1.01 19.03
CA PRO A 153 18.13 -2.14 19.11
C PRO A 153 17.53 -3.47 18.67
N ASN A 154 16.20 -3.56 18.58
CA ASN A 154 15.49 -4.75 18.13
C ASN A 154 14.05 -4.43 17.70
N PRO A 155 13.35 -5.35 17.02
CA PRO A 155 11.98 -5.15 16.55
C PRO A 155 10.92 -4.90 17.64
N LEU A 156 11.21 -5.19 18.91
CA LEU A 156 10.28 -5.01 20.03
C LEU A 156 10.25 -3.57 20.57
N GLN A 157 11.15 -2.71 20.08
CA GLN A 157 11.22 -1.30 20.45
C GLN A 157 10.83 -0.37 19.30
N SER A 158 9.99 -0.82 18.38
CA SER A 158 9.60 -0.02 17.20
C SER A 158 8.80 1.24 17.58
N PRO A 159 8.86 2.31 16.74
CA PRO A 159 8.02 3.50 16.92
C PRO A 159 6.51 3.20 16.93
N LEU A 160 6.05 2.20 16.17
CA LEU A 160 4.65 1.77 16.20
C LEU A 160 4.28 1.18 17.57
N ALA A 161 5.13 0.32 18.12
CA ALA A 161 4.93 -0.25 19.45
C ALA A 161 4.91 0.84 20.52
N PHE A 162 5.75 1.88 20.39
CA PHE A 162 5.68 3.05 21.25
C PHE A 162 4.36 3.82 21.11
N ALA A 163 3.95 4.12 19.87
CA ALA A 163 2.72 4.86 19.58
C ALA A 163 1.47 4.20 20.18
N GLU A 164 1.45 2.86 20.20
CA GLU A 164 0.35 2.08 20.76
C GLU A 164 0.49 1.76 22.25
N ASN A 165 1.54 2.25 22.93
CA ASN A 165 1.88 1.91 24.32
C ASN A 165 2.07 0.39 24.53
N ARG A 166 2.72 -0.27 23.58
CA ARG A 166 2.97 -1.71 23.52
C ARG A 166 4.46 -2.05 23.27
N LEU A 167 5.38 -1.25 23.80
CA LEU A 167 6.80 -1.61 23.78
C LEU A 167 7.02 -3.01 24.38
N GLY A 168 7.94 -3.78 23.78
CA GLY A 168 8.12 -5.20 24.08
C GLY A 168 7.34 -6.13 23.15
N THR A 169 6.46 -5.60 22.31
CA THR A 169 5.72 -6.33 21.28
C THR A 169 6.24 -5.98 19.89
N SER A 170 6.35 -6.98 19.02
CA SER A 170 6.71 -6.76 17.61
C SER A 170 5.56 -6.11 16.83
N VAL A 171 5.89 -5.47 15.70
CA VAL A 171 4.87 -4.94 14.77
C VAL A 171 3.90 -6.02 14.30
N PHE A 172 4.41 -7.23 14.03
CA PHE A 172 3.58 -8.36 13.61
C PHE A 172 2.56 -8.74 14.67
N GLU A 173 2.96 -8.89 15.93
CA GLU A 173 2.04 -9.19 17.05
C GLU A 173 1.03 -8.06 17.28
N ILE A 174 1.40 -6.80 17.06
CA ILE A 174 0.46 -5.67 17.13
C ILE A 174 -0.62 -5.81 16.06
N VAL A 175 -0.22 -6.00 14.80
CA VAL A 175 -1.14 -6.13 13.66
C VAL A 175 -1.99 -7.40 13.76
N HIS A 176 -1.40 -8.52 14.17
CA HIS A 176 -2.07 -9.81 14.28
C HIS A 176 -3.00 -9.92 15.50
N GLY A 177 -2.85 -9.03 16.49
CA GLY A 177 -3.72 -8.95 17.66
C GLY A 177 -5.13 -8.43 17.36
N ASP A 178 -5.38 -7.87 16.16
CA ASP A 178 -6.67 -7.38 15.72
C ASP A 178 -7.05 -8.02 14.37
N LEU A 179 -8.22 -8.68 14.31
CA LEU A 179 -8.64 -9.43 13.12
C LEU A 179 -8.84 -8.53 11.89
N ALA A 180 -9.34 -7.31 12.07
CA ALA A 180 -9.58 -6.39 10.98
C ALA A 180 -8.26 -5.82 10.44
N ARG A 181 -7.34 -5.43 11.34
CA ARG A 181 -6.00 -4.97 10.94
C ARG A 181 -5.20 -6.08 10.28
N ARG A 182 -5.27 -7.30 10.79
CA ARG A 182 -4.64 -8.48 10.17
C ARG A 182 -5.18 -8.69 8.76
N ALA A 183 -6.50 -8.66 8.57
CA ALA A 183 -7.11 -8.81 7.26
C ALA A 183 -6.66 -7.71 6.29
N ALA A 184 -6.66 -6.45 6.73
CA ALA A 184 -6.20 -5.31 5.92
C ALA A 184 -4.71 -5.41 5.57
N PHE A 185 -3.86 -5.80 6.52
CA PHE A 185 -2.42 -6.00 6.29
C PHE A 185 -2.16 -7.11 5.29
N MET A 186 -2.82 -8.26 5.43
CA MET A 186 -2.67 -9.37 4.48
C MET A 186 -3.21 -9.01 3.09
N ALA A 187 -4.30 -8.24 3.01
CA ALA A 187 -4.82 -7.74 1.75
C ALA A 187 -3.84 -6.76 1.08
N ALA A 188 -3.22 -5.86 1.87
CA ALA A 188 -2.18 -4.95 1.39
C ALA A 188 -0.97 -5.71 0.84
N MET A 189 -0.41 -6.63 1.61
CA MET A 189 0.71 -7.46 1.14
C MET A 189 0.36 -8.20 -0.15
N GLY A 190 -0.84 -8.78 -0.21
CA GLY A 190 -1.31 -9.48 -1.40
C GLY A 190 -1.42 -8.59 -2.63
N ALA A 191 -1.90 -7.35 -2.45
CA ALA A 191 -2.04 -6.38 -3.52
C ALA A 191 -0.69 -5.83 -3.99
N PHE A 192 0.26 -5.61 -3.06
CA PHE A 192 1.62 -5.18 -3.39
C PHE A 192 2.32 -6.19 -4.27
N GLU A 193 2.28 -7.47 -3.90
CA GLU A 193 2.93 -8.53 -4.68
C GLU A 193 2.27 -8.75 -6.05
N ALA A 194 0.97 -8.51 -6.19
CA ALA A 194 0.28 -8.61 -7.47
C ALA A 194 0.74 -7.54 -8.47
N GLU A 195 0.91 -6.31 -8.01
CA GLU A 195 1.27 -5.15 -8.85
C GLU A 195 2.79 -4.97 -8.99
N LEU A 196 3.55 -5.38 -7.97
CA LEU A 196 5.01 -5.33 -7.92
C LEU A 196 5.56 -6.71 -7.57
N PRO A 197 5.46 -7.71 -8.48
CA PRO A 197 5.93 -9.06 -8.17
C PRO A 197 7.43 -9.04 -7.92
N ALA A 198 7.86 -9.68 -6.82
CA ALA A 198 9.25 -9.63 -6.36
C ALA A 198 10.27 -10.10 -7.42
N LEU A 199 9.82 -10.93 -8.36
CA LEU A 199 10.65 -11.56 -9.38
C LEU A 199 10.29 -11.18 -10.83
N ALA A 200 9.43 -10.18 -11.07
CA ALA A 200 8.89 -9.80 -12.38
C ALA A 200 9.96 -9.59 -13.49
N GLY A 201 10.46 -10.68 -14.08
CA GLY A 201 11.63 -10.70 -14.96
C GLY A 201 12.96 -10.32 -14.29
N GLY A 202 13.00 -10.09 -12.97
CA GLY A 202 14.18 -9.61 -12.25
C GLY A 202 15.25 -10.69 -12.02
N TYR A 203 14.84 -11.97 -12.04
CA TYR A 203 15.75 -13.10 -11.87
C TYR A 203 15.24 -14.33 -12.61
N ASP A 204 16.07 -14.89 -13.50
CA ASP A 204 15.73 -16.08 -14.28
C ASP A 204 16.04 -17.37 -13.50
N LEU A 205 15.00 -18.17 -13.23
CA LEU A 205 15.08 -19.47 -12.55
C LEU A 205 15.12 -20.66 -13.52
N SER A 206 15.26 -20.45 -14.83
CA SER A 206 15.36 -21.52 -15.83
C SER A 206 16.48 -22.52 -15.51
N TRP A 207 17.59 -22.07 -14.92
CA TRP A 207 18.69 -22.94 -14.49
C TRP A 207 18.26 -24.01 -13.47
N ALA A 208 17.23 -23.74 -12.67
CA ALA A 208 16.73 -24.70 -11.68
C ALA A 208 16.05 -25.90 -12.36
N VAL A 209 15.49 -25.70 -13.56
CA VAL A 209 14.95 -26.79 -14.40
C VAL A 209 16.07 -27.72 -14.85
N GLU A 210 17.21 -27.18 -15.26
CA GLU A 210 18.36 -28.00 -15.64
C GLU A 210 18.90 -28.82 -14.47
N GLN A 211 18.97 -28.21 -13.28
CA GLN A 211 19.38 -28.92 -12.06
C GLN A 211 18.37 -29.99 -11.66
N ALA A 212 17.08 -29.75 -11.90
CA ALA A 212 16.04 -30.73 -11.65
C ALA A 212 16.26 -32.03 -12.42
N ALA A 213 16.76 -31.95 -13.66
CA ALA A 213 17.08 -33.10 -14.49
C ALA A 213 18.33 -33.86 -14.01
N ARG A 214 19.27 -33.18 -13.35
CA ARG A 214 20.55 -33.75 -12.91
C ARG A 214 20.46 -34.42 -11.53
N GLU A 215 19.75 -33.81 -10.60
CA GLU A 215 19.66 -34.28 -9.21
C GLU A 215 18.23 -34.71 -8.89
N LYS A 216 18.03 -35.99 -8.54
CA LYS A 216 16.69 -36.51 -8.19
C LYS A 216 16.36 -36.21 -6.72
N GLY A 217 15.14 -35.74 -6.47
CA GLY A 217 14.56 -35.65 -5.12
C GLY A 217 14.95 -34.44 -4.28
N ARG A 218 15.84 -33.56 -4.77
CA ARG A 218 16.25 -32.34 -4.05
C ARG A 218 15.21 -31.22 -4.19
N VAL A 219 14.98 -30.43 -3.14
CA VAL A 219 14.14 -29.22 -3.27
C VAL A 219 14.86 -28.16 -4.12
N LEU A 220 14.13 -27.53 -5.05
CA LEU A 220 14.67 -26.51 -5.95
C LEU A 220 14.41 -25.10 -5.43
N VAL A 221 13.20 -24.85 -4.91
CA VAL A 221 12.78 -23.54 -4.42
C VAL A 221 12.08 -23.72 -3.08
N VAL A 222 12.49 -22.91 -2.10
CA VAL A 222 11.78 -22.76 -0.82
C VAL A 222 11.36 -21.30 -0.70
N ASP A 223 10.06 -21.06 -0.73
CA ASP A 223 9.45 -19.75 -0.52
C ASP A 223 9.23 -19.56 0.98
N VAL A 224 10.22 -18.95 1.65
CA VAL A 224 10.27 -18.76 3.12
C VAL A 224 9.50 -17.50 3.51
N GLY A 225 8.45 -17.64 4.32
CA GLY A 225 7.52 -16.55 4.59
C GLY A 225 6.69 -16.20 3.36
N GLY A 226 6.39 -17.19 2.53
CA GLY A 226 5.78 -16.99 1.21
C GLY A 226 4.29 -16.64 1.24
N GLY A 227 3.67 -16.55 2.43
CA GLY A 227 2.29 -16.16 2.62
C GLY A 227 1.33 -17.05 1.84
N LYS A 228 0.67 -16.46 0.82
CA LYS A 228 -0.27 -17.15 -0.07
C LYS A 228 0.38 -17.74 -1.33
N GLY A 229 1.72 -17.89 -1.33
CA GLY A 229 2.52 -18.46 -2.42
C GLY A 229 2.55 -17.63 -3.70
N GLN A 230 2.37 -16.31 -3.60
CA GLN A 230 2.30 -15.43 -4.77
C GLN A 230 3.62 -15.40 -5.55
N ALA A 231 4.76 -15.42 -4.86
CA ALA A 231 6.08 -15.51 -5.48
C ALA A 231 6.21 -16.80 -6.30
N LEU A 232 5.86 -17.96 -5.73
CA LEU A 232 5.83 -19.25 -6.46
C LEU A 232 4.92 -19.21 -7.68
N VAL A 233 3.72 -18.61 -7.58
CA VAL A 233 2.82 -18.45 -8.74
C VAL A 233 3.48 -17.63 -9.85
N SER A 234 4.15 -16.52 -9.50
CA SER A 234 4.91 -15.72 -10.47
C SER A 234 6.04 -16.54 -11.11
N ILE A 235 6.79 -17.29 -10.31
CA ILE A 235 7.87 -18.16 -10.79
C ILE A 235 7.33 -19.20 -11.78
N PHE A 236 6.20 -19.84 -11.49
CA PHE A 236 5.63 -20.85 -12.41
C PHE A 236 5.08 -20.24 -13.70
N ARG A 237 4.65 -18.99 -13.67
CA ARG A 237 4.28 -18.28 -14.91
C ARG A 237 5.51 -18.00 -15.76
N ASP A 238 6.60 -17.57 -15.14
CA ASP A 238 7.82 -17.15 -15.84
C ASP A 238 8.68 -18.36 -16.25
N VAL A 239 8.64 -19.45 -15.47
CA VAL A 239 9.33 -20.73 -15.71
C VAL A 239 8.35 -21.92 -15.59
N PRO A 240 7.48 -22.15 -16.59
CA PRO A 240 6.45 -23.20 -16.53
C PRO A 240 7.00 -24.63 -16.43
N ALA A 241 8.26 -24.84 -16.81
CA ALA A 241 8.92 -26.14 -16.75
C ALA A 241 9.48 -26.48 -15.35
N LEU A 242 9.40 -25.57 -14.37
CA LEU A 242 9.86 -25.83 -13.02
C LEU A 242 8.92 -26.85 -12.34
N PRO A 243 9.44 -28.00 -11.84
CA PRO A 243 8.61 -29.02 -11.20
C PRO A 243 8.08 -28.52 -9.84
N LYS A 244 6.76 -28.32 -9.77
CA LYS A 244 6.07 -27.78 -8.59
C LYS A 244 6.25 -28.65 -7.36
N GLU A 245 6.31 -29.97 -7.55
CA GLU A 245 6.57 -30.97 -6.50
C GLU A 245 7.94 -30.86 -5.85
N ARG A 246 8.85 -30.07 -6.45
CA ARG A 246 10.16 -29.74 -5.88
C ARG A 246 10.23 -28.31 -5.33
N CYS A 247 9.08 -27.66 -5.20
CA CYS A 247 8.95 -26.35 -4.59
C CYS A 247 8.23 -26.48 -3.24
N VAL A 248 8.63 -25.65 -2.30
CA VAL A 248 8.09 -25.66 -0.93
C VAL A 248 7.60 -24.25 -0.59
N LEU A 249 6.39 -24.16 -0.07
CA LEU A 249 5.86 -22.94 0.55
C LEU A 249 5.98 -23.07 2.07
N GLN A 250 6.73 -22.18 2.71
CA GLN A 250 6.94 -22.15 4.15
C GLN A 250 6.33 -20.89 4.77
N ASP A 251 5.53 -21.06 5.82
CA ASP A 251 5.02 -19.96 6.63
C ASP A 251 4.56 -20.47 8.02
N LEU A 252 4.06 -19.57 8.86
CA LEU A 252 3.44 -19.92 10.14
C LEU A 252 2.20 -20.83 9.94
N PRO A 253 1.86 -21.69 10.92
CA PRO A 253 0.78 -22.68 10.78
C PRO A 253 -0.54 -22.10 10.27
N GLU A 254 -0.98 -20.99 10.83
CA GLU A 254 -2.25 -20.38 10.45
C GLU A 254 -2.25 -19.74 9.06
N VAL A 255 -1.09 -19.34 8.55
CA VAL A 255 -0.93 -18.79 7.20
C VAL A 255 -0.95 -19.92 6.17
N VAL A 256 -0.24 -21.02 6.47
CA VAL A 256 -0.26 -22.24 5.66
C VAL A 256 -1.68 -22.82 5.56
N GLU A 257 -2.41 -22.90 6.67
CA GLU A 257 -3.80 -23.35 6.67
C GLU A 257 -4.72 -22.44 5.83
N ALA A 258 -4.54 -21.12 5.92
CA ALA A 258 -5.27 -20.18 5.08
C ALA A 258 -4.97 -20.37 3.58
N ALA A 259 -3.70 -20.61 3.23
CA ALA A 259 -3.29 -20.88 1.84
C ALA A 259 -3.87 -22.21 1.31
N LYS A 260 -3.85 -23.28 2.12
CA LYS A 260 -4.49 -24.56 1.78
C LYS A 260 -5.99 -24.39 1.52
N LYS A 261 -6.69 -23.64 2.38
CA LYS A 261 -8.13 -23.37 2.25
C LYS A 261 -8.46 -22.56 0.99
N GLU A 262 -7.60 -21.64 0.60
CA GLU A 262 -7.76 -20.86 -0.64
C GLU A 262 -7.61 -21.75 -1.88
N GLY A 263 -6.74 -22.77 -1.83
CA GLY A 263 -6.72 -23.85 -2.82
C GLY A 263 -6.37 -23.38 -4.24
N LYS A 264 -5.38 -22.50 -4.39
CA LYS A 264 -4.93 -22.00 -5.70
C LYS A 264 -4.46 -23.14 -6.59
N LYS A 265 -5.05 -23.28 -7.77
CA LYS A 265 -4.69 -24.33 -8.76
C LYS A 265 -3.23 -24.24 -9.19
N GLU A 266 -2.69 -23.03 -9.23
CA GLU A 266 -1.31 -22.75 -9.59
C GLU A 266 -0.32 -23.38 -8.59
N LEU A 267 -0.74 -23.61 -7.34
CA LEU A 267 0.04 -24.24 -6.29
C LEU A 267 -0.21 -25.75 -6.17
N GLU A 268 -1.03 -26.35 -7.03
CA GLU A 268 -1.19 -27.81 -7.05
C GLU A 268 0.17 -28.50 -7.28
N GLY A 269 0.52 -29.42 -6.38
CA GLY A 269 1.81 -30.11 -6.36
C GLY A 269 2.87 -29.45 -5.48
N VAL A 270 2.72 -28.17 -5.09
CA VAL A 270 3.66 -27.52 -4.15
C VAL A 270 3.53 -28.12 -2.76
N ARG A 271 4.66 -28.43 -2.12
CA ARG A 271 4.67 -28.89 -0.73
C ARG A 271 4.50 -27.70 0.21
N MET A 272 3.41 -27.65 0.96
CA MET A 272 3.22 -26.64 2.00
C MET A 272 3.78 -27.16 3.33
N GLN A 273 4.56 -26.33 4.03
CA GLN A 273 5.27 -26.71 5.24
C GLN A 273 5.15 -25.60 6.30
N GLU A 274 4.76 -25.98 7.51
CA GLU A 274 4.62 -25.07 8.64
C GLU A 274 5.99 -24.88 9.29
N VAL A 275 6.54 -23.67 9.23
CA VAL A 275 7.89 -23.36 9.71
C VAL A 275 7.92 -21.96 10.29
N ASP A 276 8.42 -21.84 11.52
CA ASP A 276 8.92 -20.56 12.02
C ASP A 276 10.36 -20.39 11.53
N MET A 277 10.57 -19.42 10.64
CA MET A 277 11.88 -19.12 10.05
C MET A 277 12.97 -18.79 11.08
N HIS A 278 12.60 -18.42 12.31
CA HIS A 278 13.54 -18.15 13.40
C HIS A 278 14.07 -19.43 14.06
N THR A 279 13.49 -20.60 13.79
CA THR A 279 13.91 -21.90 14.35
C THR A 279 14.93 -22.63 13.48
N GLY A 280 15.32 -22.04 12.34
CA GLY A 280 16.28 -22.59 11.38
C GLY A 280 15.61 -23.34 10.22
N GLN A 281 16.32 -23.45 9.10
CA GLN A 281 15.76 -24.01 7.86
C GLN A 281 15.74 -25.56 7.89
N PRO A 282 14.55 -26.21 7.90
CA PRO A 282 14.43 -27.67 7.88
C PRO A 282 14.86 -28.29 6.55
N GLU A 283 14.65 -27.61 5.43
CA GLU A 283 15.05 -28.11 4.12
C GLU A 283 16.56 -28.04 3.93
N LYS A 284 17.15 -29.15 3.49
CA LYS A 284 18.60 -29.26 3.23
C LYS A 284 18.84 -29.40 1.73
N GLY A 285 19.89 -28.72 1.24
CA GLY A 285 20.38 -28.80 -0.14
C GLY A 285 21.65 -29.63 -0.25
#